data_AF-A0A2H4SSU0-F1
#
_entry.id   AF-A0A2H4SSU0-F1
#
_cell.length_a   1.000
_cell.length_b   1.000
_cell.length_c   1.000
_cell.angle_alpha   90.00
_cell.angle_beta   90.00
_cell.angle_gamma   90.00
#
_symmetry.space_group_name_H-M   'P 1'
#
loop_
_entity.id
_entity.type
_entity.pdbx_description
1 polymer ?
#
loop_
_entity_poly.entity_id
_entity_poly.type
_entity_poly.pdbx_seq_one_letter_code
_entity_poly.pdbx_strand_id
1 'polypeptide(L)'
;MSDLEDLSILNIEVSDAEDTTAAEKKAKRTGQSEEEFQAVRKTYATRVQNGNIYKHIKLPLRSDASKMDVQELLHAVEELYFFRRYQEAADLAAQALQGESRAVLDGDEALPLLQKYEAKCRAKQQALDARVAM
;
A
#
# COMPACT_ATOMS: atom_id res chain seq x y z
N MET A 1 -21.19 20.09 -45.34
CA MET A 1 -20.09 19.35 -45.98
C MET A 1 -18.84 20.20 -45.78
N SER A 2 -17.98 19.90 -44.82
CA SER A 2 -16.90 18.92 -45.00
C SER A 2 -16.39 18.49 -43.63
N ASP A 3 -16.67 17.23 -43.29
CA ASP A 3 -16.18 16.50 -42.13
C ASP A 3 -15.03 15.62 -42.64
N LEU A 4 -13.78 16.11 -42.63
CA LEU A 4 -12.63 15.31 -43.09
C LEU A 4 -11.24 15.86 -42.69
N GLU A 5 -11.07 16.55 -41.56
CA GLU A 5 -9.72 17.04 -41.15
C GLU A 5 -9.23 16.57 -39.77
N ASP A 6 -9.90 15.60 -39.13
CA ASP A 6 -9.52 15.11 -37.78
C ASP A 6 -9.14 13.61 -37.74
N LEU A 7 -8.44 13.13 -38.78
CA LEU A 7 -7.92 11.75 -38.81
C LEU A 7 -6.41 11.65 -39.06
N SER A 8 -5.69 12.78 -39.10
CA SER A 8 -4.25 12.80 -39.38
C SER A 8 -3.36 12.46 -38.17
N ILE A 9 -3.94 12.32 -36.97
CA ILE A 9 -3.18 12.01 -35.73
C ILE A 9 -2.80 10.52 -35.61
N LEU A 10 -3.44 9.63 -36.37
CA LEU A 10 -3.08 8.20 -36.43
C LEU A 10 -2.77 7.78 -37.86
N ASN A 11 -1.72 8.39 -38.42
CA ASN A 11 -1.15 7.98 -39.71
C ASN A 11 -0.35 6.66 -39.55
N ILE A 12 -1.06 5.59 -39.14
CA ILE A 12 -0.54 4.22 -39.09
C ILE A 12 -0.84 3.58 -40.44
N GLU A 13 0.12 3.68 -41.37
CA GLU A 13 0.10 2.87 -42.57
C GLU A 13 0.46 1.43 -42.19
N VAL A 14 -0.53 0.55 -42.16
CA VAL A 14 -0.31 -0.90 -42.07
C VAL A 14 0.10 -1.39 -43.45
N SER A 15 1.40 -1.31 -43.75
CA SER A 15 1.99 -1.94 -44.92
C SER A 15 2.38 -3.38 -44.56
N ASP A 16 1.63 -4.34 -45.11
CA ASP A 16 1.88 -5.78 -45.00
C ASP A 16 3.01 -6.18 -45.96
N ALA A 17 4.25 -5.90 -45.56
CA ALA A 17 5.45 -6.33 -46.29
C ALA A 17 6.45 -6.94 -45.29
N GLU A 18 6.65 -8.24 -45.44
CA GLU A 18 7.51 -9.08 -44.60
C GLU A 18 8.93 -8.53 -44.43
N ASP A 19 9.30 -8.20 -43.19
CA ASP A 19 10.69 -8.24 -42.72
C ASP A 19 10.73 -8.88 -41.32
N THR A 20 10.62 -10.20 -41.32
CA THR A 20 10.41 -11.05 -40.14
C THR A 20 11.64 -11.24 -39.27
N THR A 21 12.81 -10.64 -39.56
CA THR A 21 14.06 -11.04 -38.88
C THR A 21 14.60 -10.05 -37.84
N ALA A 22 14.23 -8.76 -37.92
CA ALA A 22 14.69 -7.72 -36.99
C ALA A 22 13.73 -7.48 -35.82
N ALA A 23 12.42 -7.61 -36.04
CA ALA A 23 11.39 -7.46 -35.01
C ALA A 23 11.42 -8.63 -33.99
N GLU A 24 11.69 -9.85 -34.44
CA GLU A 24 11.78 -11.05 -33.59
C GLU A 24 12.91 -10.98 -32.55
N LYS A 25 14.02 -10.31 -32.85
CA LYS A 25 15.17 -10.21 -31.93
C LYS A 25 14.95 -9.18 -30.81
N LYS A 26 14.14 -8.14 -31.03
CA LYS A 26 13.77 -7.17 -29.98
C LYS A 26 12.54 -7.58 -29.17
N ALA A 27 11.64 -8.38 -29.76
CA ALA A 27 10.48 -8.96 -29.07
C ALA A 27 10.88 -9.88 -27.89
N LYS A 28 12.07 -10.48 -27.94
CA LYS A 28 12.57 -11.44 -26.94
C LYS A 28 13.08 -10.85 -25.61
N ARG A 29 13.20 -9.52 -25.47
CA ARG A 29 13.72 -8.93 -24.22
C ARG A 29 12.66 -8.79 -23.13
N THR A 30 11.39 -8.70 -23.52
CA THR A 30 10.26 -8.44 -22.61
C THR A 30 8.98 -9.20 -22.99
N GLY A 31 9.00 -9.97 -24.09
CA GLY A 31 7.86 -10.76 -24.52
C GLY A 31 7.72 -12.02 -23.67
N GLN A 32 6.61 -12.14 -22.97
CA GLN A 32 6.15 -13.37 -22.34
C GLN A 32 5.35 -14.17 -23.38
N SER A 33 5.53 -15.49 -23.46
CA SER A 33 4.67 -16.32 -24.30
C SER A 33 3.23 -16.33 -23.75
N GLU A 34 2.23 -16.53 -24.61
CA GLU A 34 0.82 -16.58 -24.20
C GLU A 34 0.59 -17.68 -23.14
N GLU A 35 1.28 -18.82 -23.24
CA GLU A 35 1.18 -19.91 -22.27
C GLU A 35 1.69 -19.51 -20.88
N GLU A 36 2.82 -18.80 -20.82
CA GLU A 36 3.38 -18.28 -19.58
C GLU A 36 2.48 -17.18 -18.99
N PHE A 37 1.88 -16.33 -19.83
CA PHE A 37 0.91 -15.33 -19.39
C PHE A 37 -0.33 -15.99 -18.77
N GLN A 38 -0.87 -17.02 -19.42
CA GLN A 38 -2.01 -17.78 -18.89
C GLN A 38 -1.66 -18.50 -17.59
N ALA A 39 -0.43 -19.01 -17.44
CA ALA A 39 0.04 -19.60 -16.19
C ALA A 39 0.10 -18.57 -15.06
N VAL A 40 0.70 -17.39 -15.30
CA VAL A 40 0.75 -16.30 -14.32
C VAL A 40 -0.65 -15.83 -13.96
N ARG A 41 -1.52 -15.64 -14.96
CA ARG A 41 -2.91 -15.19 -14.77
C ARG A 41 -3.74 -16.17 -13.93
N LYS A 42 -3.55 -17.48 -14.12
CA LYS A 42 -4.21 -18.51 -13.30
C LYS A 42 -3.78 -18.43 -11.84
N THR A 43 -2.51 -18.12 -11.59
CA THR A 43 -1.95 -18.00 -10.23
C THR A 43 -2.03 -16.60 -9.65
N TYR A 44 -2.47 -15.61 -10.42
CA TYR A 44 -2.47 -14.23 -10.01
C TYR A 44 -3.57 -14.00 -8.97
N ALA A 45 -3.14 -13.75 -7.74
CA ALA A 45 -4.00 -13.25 -6.68
C ALA A 45 -3.65 -11.77 -6.44
N THR A 46 -4.67 -10.91 -6.46
CA THR A 46 -4.47 -9.52 -6.04
C THR A 46 -4.04 -9.49 -4.58
N ARG A 47 -3.00 -8.72 -4.28
CA ARG A 47 -2.57 -8.52 -2.89
C ARG A 47 -3.61 -7.67 -2.18
N VAL A 48 -4.49 -8.30 -1.41
CA VAL A 48 -5.44 -7.61 -0.54
C VAL A 48 -4.77 -7.37 0.82
N GLN A 49 -4.48 -6.12 1.15
CA GLN A 49 -4.02 -5.76 2.50
C GLN A 49 -5.24 -5.65 3.42
N ASN A 50 -5.37 -6.59 4.36
CA ASN A 50 -6.50 -6.71 5.30
C ASN A 50 -6.19 -6.11 6.69
N GLY A 51 -5.32 -5.10 6.77
CA GLY A 51 -4.99 -4.47 8.05
C GLY A 51 -4.17 -5.37 8.98
N ASN A 52 -3.26 -6.17 8.41
CA ASN A 52 -2.44 -7.13 9.15
C ASN A 52 -0.98 -6.68 9.31
N ILE A 53 -0.61 -5.47 8.85
CA ILE A 53 0.77 -4.98 8.96
C ILE A 53 1.24 -4.97 10.42
N TYR A 54 0.36 -4.65 11.36
CA TYR A 54 0.65 -4.66 12.81
C TYR A 54 1.23 -5.98 13.34
N LYS A 55 0.96 -7.12 12.69
CA LYS A 55 1.46 -8.44 13.12
C LYS A 55 2.95 -8.62 12.84
N HIS A 56 3.50 -7.85 11.91
CA HIS A 56 4.90 -7.96 11.50
C HIS A 56 5.80 -6.97 12.25
N ILE A 57 5.20 -5.98 12.92
CA ILE A 57 5.93 -4.97 13.67
C ILE A 57 6.40 -5.56 15.00
N LYS A 58 7.70 -5.41 15.25
CA LYS A 58 8.33 -5.82 16.50
C LYS A 58 8.47 -4.60 17.39
N LEU A 59 7.62 -4.50 18.41
CA LEU A 59 7.77 -3.53 19.49
C LEU A 59 8.51 -4.17 20.68
N PRO A 60 9.34 -3.40 21.42
CA PRO A 60 9.71 -2.01 21.14
C PRO A 60 10.63 -1.89 19.92
N LEU A 61 10.45 -0.82 19.13
CA LEU A 61 11.41 -0.37 18.12
C LEU A 61 12.78 -0.20 18.80
N ARG A 62 13.77 -0.89 18.26
CA ARG A 62 15.15 -0.84 18.74
C ARG A 62 15.78 0.50 18.34
N SER A 63 16.85 0.90 19.03
CA SER A 63 17.55 2.16 18.76
C SER A 63 18.23 2.24 17.38
N ASP A 64 18.36 1.11 16.68
CA ASP A 64 18.84 1.01 15.30
C ASP A 64 17.72 1.02 14.25
N ALA A 65 16.47 1.27 14.65
CA ALA A 65 15.32 1.29 13.75
C ALA A 65 15.48 2.35 12.65
N SER A 66 15.20 1.93 11.42
CA SER A 66 15.21 2.76 10.23
C SER A 66 13.97 3.65 10.19
N LYS A 67 14.05 4.74 9.41
CA LYS A 67 12.88 5.53 9.03
C LYS A 67 11.76 4.67 8.41
N MET A 68 12.13 3.60 7.71
CA MET A 68 11.17 2.64 7.15
C MET A 68 10.38 1.91 8.24
N ASP A 69 11.03 1.53 9.35
CA ASP A 69 10.38 0.82 10.45
C ASP A 69 9.39 1.73 11.19
N VAL A 70 9.75 3.01 11.34
CA VAL A 70 8.87 4.04 11.91
C VAL A 70 7.65 4.28 11.02
N GLN A 71 7.84 4.36 9.70
CA GLN A 71 6.73 4.49 8.75
C GLN A 71 5.84 3.25 8.72
N GLU A 72 6.41 2.05 8.78
CA GLU A 72 5.64 0.81 8.84
C GLU A 72 4.76 0.76 10.10
N LEU A 73 5.31 1.15 11.25
CA LEU A 73 4.55 1.30 12.50
C LEU A 73 3.38 2.29 12.35
N LEU A 74 3.64 3.47 11.80
CA LEU A 74 2.60 4.47 11.59
C LEU A 74 1.49 3.93 10.67
N HIS A 75 1.87 3.33 9.54
CA HIS A 75 0.91 2.76 8.60
C HIS A 75 0.10 1.62 9.20
N ALA A 76 0.67 0.80 10.07
CA ALA A 76 -0.10 -0.23 10.76
C ALA A 76 -1.19 0.34 11.68
N VAL A 77 -0.90 1.43 12.39
CA VAL A 77 -1.92 2.14 13.20
C VAL A 77 -2.99 2.74 12.30
N GLU A 78 -2.60 3.35 11.17
CA GLU A 78 -3.54 3.92 10.19
C GLU A 78 -4.44 2.85 9.58
N GLU A 79 -3.89 1.72 9.16
CA GLU A 79 -4.66 0.60 8.64
C GLU A 79 -5.69 0.13 9.66
N LEU A 80 -5.28 -0.13 10.91
CA LEU A 80 -6.20 -0.58 11.95
C LEU A 80 -7.34 0.44 12.17
N TYR A 81 -7.04 1.74 12.09
CA TYR A 81 -8.05 2.79 12.12
C TYR A 81 -9.03 2.71 10.94
N PHE A 82 -8.54 2.50 9.71
CA PHE A 82 -9.39 2.36 8.52
C PHE A 82 -10.27 1.11 8.56
N PHE A 83 -9.75 0.00 9.10
CA PHE A 83 -10.50 -1.23 9.34
C PHE A 83 -11.43 -1.16 10.56
N ARG A 84 -11.56 0.01 11.20
CA ARG A 84 -12.38 0.25 12.40
C ARG A 84 -12.01 -0.60 13.61
N ARG A 85 -10.79 -1.13 13.64
CA ARG A 85 -10.22 -1.89 14.77
C ARG A 85 -9.59 -0.92 15.75
N TYR A 86 -10.42 -0.02 16.30
CA TYR A 86 -9.95 1.13 17.05
C TYR A 86 -9.24 0.76 18.36
N GLN A 87 -9.71 -0.29 19.05
CA GLN A 87 -9.03 -0.80 20.24
C GLN A 87 -7.59 -1.22 19.94
N GLU A 88 -7.39 -2.08 18.94
CA GLU A 88 -6.05 -2.56 18.57
C GLU A 88 -5.13 -1.43 18.08
N ALA A 89 -5.68 -0.47 17.33
CA ALA A 89 -4.93 0.71 16.91
C ALA A 89 -4.47 1.56 18.11
N ALA A 90 -5.35 1.77 19.10
CA ALA A 90 -5.03 2.53 20.31
C ALA A 90 -3.99 1.82 21.17
N ASP A 91 -4.11 0.49 21.32
CA ASP A 91 -3.18 -0.30 22.11
C ASP A 91 -1.78 -0.33 21.46
N LEU A 92 -1.71 -0.50 20.14
CA LEU A 92 -0.45 -0.46 19.40
C LEU A 92 0.23 0.91 19.48
N ALA A 93 -0.54 2.00 19.29
CA ALA A 93 -0.02 3.36 19.42
C ALA A 93 0.46 3.65 20.85
N ALA A 94 -0.30 3.22 21.87
CA ALA A 94 0.09 3.37 23.27
C ALA A 94 1.37 2.60 23.61
N GLN A 95 1.51 1.37 23.11
CA GLN A 95 2.74 0.57 23.27
C GLN A 95 3.95 1.24 22.61
N ALA A 96 3.78 1.83 21.42
CA ALA A 96 4.86 2.56 20.75
C ALA A 96 5.26 3.86 21.47
N LEU A 97 4.29 4.54 22.08
CA LEU A 97 4.51 5.79 22.83
C LEU A 97 5.08 5.56 24.24
N GLN A 98 5.07 4.31 24.71
CA GLN A 98 5.61 3.88 25.99
C GLN A 98 6.96 3.16 25.81
N GLY A 99 7.94 3.44 26.66
CA GLY A 99 9.22 2.73 26.68
C GLY A 99 10.25 3.23 25.64
N GLU A 100 11.15 2.33 25.25
CA GLU A 100 12.37 2.64 24.49
C GLU A 100 12.10 3.13 23.06
N SER A 101 10.95 2.77 22.48
CA SER A 101 10.52 3.22 21.15
C SER A 101 10.28 4.72 21.08
N ARG A 102 9.91 5.35 22.20
CA ARG A 102 9.63 6.79 22.23
C ARG A 102 10.85 7.62 21.84
N ALA A 103 12.03 7.24 22.30
CA ALA A 103 13.27 7.96 21.99
C ALA A 103 13.62 7.93 20.50
N VAL A 104 13.23 6.85 19.80
CA VAL A 104 13.39 6.73 18.34
C VAL A 104 12.35 7.60 17.61
N LEU A 105 11.14 7.66 18.14
CA LEU A 105 10.03 8.42 17.55
C LEU A 105 10.13 9.94 17.78
N ASP A 106 10.78 10.38 18.86
CA ASP A 106 10.92 11.81 19.20
C ASP A 106 11.69 12.62 18.13
N GLY A 107 12.53 11.95 17.32
CA GLY A 107 13.26 12.57 16.22
C GLY A 107 12.45 12.74 14.92
N ASP A 108 11.23 12.18 14.82
CA ASP A 108 10.44 12.13 13.60
C ASP A 108 9.01 12.70 13.80
N GLU A 109 8.35 13.08 12.71
CA GLU A 109 6.95 13.56 12.71
C GLU A 109 5.94 12.45 13.09
N ALA A 110 6.41 11.21 13.25
CA ALA A 110 5.62 10.05 13.62
C ALA A 110 5.05 10.13 15.05
N LEU A 111 5.79 10.70 16.00
CA LEU A 111 5.33 10.80 17.40
C LEU A 111 4.03 11.60 17.58
N PRO A 112 3.92 12.86 17.09
CA PRO A 112 2.67 13.61 17.21
C PRO A 112 1.52 12.96 16.42
N LEU A 113 1.81 12.28 15.30
CA LEU A 113 0.81 11.55 14.53
C LEU A 113 0.26 10.35 15.30
N LEU A 114 1.13 9.54 15.92
CA LEU A 114 0.74 8.41 16.74
C LEU A 114 -0.12 8.84 17.92
N GLN A 115 0.23 9.93 18.62
CA GLN A 115 -0.59 10.48 19.71
C GLN A 115 -1.98 10.91 19.22
N LYS A 116 -2.05 11.56 18.06
CA LYS A 116 -3.32 11.96 17.44
C LYS A 116 -4.18 10.76 17.08
N TYR A 117 -3.58 9.71 16.51
CA TYR A 117 -4.29 8.49 16.17
C TYR A 117 -4.74 7.72 17.41
N GLU A 118 -3.92 7.63 18.46
CA GLU A 118 -4.30 7.02 19.74
C GLU A 118 -5.56 7.68 20.31
N ALA A 119 -5.55 9.02 20.45
CA ALA A 119 -6.67 9.78 20.99
C ALA A 119 -7.95 9.62 20.15
N LYS A 120 -7.82 9.67 18.82
CA LYS A 120 -8.94 9.45 17.88
C LYS A 120 -9.50 8.03 18.00
N CYS A 121 -8.63 7.02 18.08
CA CYS A 121 -9.04 5.63 18.22
C CYS A 121 -9.80 5.41 19.52
N ARG A 122 -9.30 5.92 20.66
CA ARG A 122 -10.00 5.84 21.95
C ARG A 122 -11.38 6.49 21.89
N ALA A 123 -11.49 7.70 21.33
CA ALA A 123 -12.76 8.38 21.18
C ALA A 123 -13.74 7.62 20.27
N LYS A 124 -13.25 7.04 19.17
CA LYS A 124 -14.06 6.22 18.26
C LYS A 124 -14.50 4.90 18.90
N GLN A 125 -13.63 4.25 19.67
CA GLN A 125 -13.97 3.03 20.40
C GLN A 125 -15.05 3.31 21.44
N GLN A 126 -14.91 4.35 22.25
CA GLN A 126 -15.93 4.76 23.21
C GLN A 126 -17.28 5.06 22.53
N ALA A 127 -17.27 5.76 21.39
CA ALA A 127 -18.48 6.02 20.62
C ALA A 127 -19.08 4.73 20.02
N LEU A 128 -18.26 3.75 19.67
CA LEU A 128 -18.72 2.44 19.18
C LEU A 128 -19.35 1.64 20.32
N ASP A 129 -18.70 1.56 21.47
CA ASP A 129 -19.17 0.84 22.66
C ASP A 129 -20.51 1.43 23.14
N ALA A 130 -20.63 2.76 23.19
CA ALA A 130 -21.88 3.44 23.55
C ALA A 130 -23.03 3.14 22.58
N ARG A 131 -22.74 2.88 21.30
CA ARG A 131 -23.76 2.50 20.30
C ARG A 131 -24.16 1.03 20.39
N VAL A 132 -23.29 0.16 20.89
CA VAL A 132 -23.59 -1.27 21.09
C VAL A 132 -24.36 -1.49 22.39
N ALA A 133 -24.15 -0.64 23.40
CA ALA A 133 -24.83 -0.70 24.69
C ALA A 133 -26.26 -0.13 24.70
N MET A 134 -26.69 0.51 23.60
CA MET A 134 -28.03 1.09 23.41
C MET A 134 -28.92 0.15 22.60
#